data_AF-A0AA45TUI2-F1
#
_entry.id   AF-A0AA45TUI2-F1
#
_cell.length_a   1.000
_cell.length_b   1.000
_cell.length_c   1.000
_cell.angle_alpha   90.00
_cell.angle_beta   90.00
_cell.angle_gamma   90.00
#
_symmetry.space_group_name_H-M   'P 1'
#
loop_
_entity.id
_entity.type
_entity.pdbx_description
1 polymer ?
#
loop_
_entity_poly.entity_id
_entity_poly.type
_entity_poly.pdbx_seq_one_letter_code
_entity_poly.pdbx_strand_id
1 'polypeptide(L)'
;MTEETANELLALASPLYERMIAQQQAKVLKLAREAVPNIGPEELRNPHDFPELKEHPTFEFEDGILAGLISAQMALRAEIKGRLPAAPPGA
;
A
#
# COMPACT_ATOMS: atom_id res chain seq x y z
N MET A 1 21.40 1.00 14.56
CA MET A 1 21.05 2.00 13.53
C MET A 1 20.93 3.33 14.24
N THR A 2 21.51 4.40 13.71
CA THR A 2 21.35 5.75 14.29
C THR A 2 20.00 6.33 13.87
N GLU A 3 19.53 7.33 14.61
CA GLU A 3 18.30 8.06 14.27
C GLU A 3 18.42 8.77 12.91
N GLU A 4 19.58 9.37 12.62
CA GLU A 4 19.88 9.99 11.34
C GLU A 4 19.74 9.01 10.17
N THR A 5 20.40 7.85 10.22
CA THR A 5 20.31 6.83 9.18
C THR A 5 18.89 6.29 9.01
N ALA A 6 18.14 6.15 10.11
CA ALA A 6 16.74 5.72 10.06
C ALA A 6 15.86 6.74 9.32
N ASN A 7 16.05 8.03 9.61
CA ASN A 7 15.34 9.12 8.98
C ASN A 7 15.67 9.24 7.49
N GLU A 8 16.94 9.09 7.11
CA GLU A 8 17.37 9.06 5.71
C GLU A 8 16.72 7.89 4.94
N LEU A 9 16.74 6.68 5.53
CA LEU A 9 16.10 5.50 4.93
C LEU A 9 14.60 5.70 4.75
N LEU A 10 13.91 6.26 5.74
CA LEU A 10 12.47 6.56 5.66
C LEU A 10 12.18 7.64 4.63
N ALA A 11 13.01 8.69 4.54
CA ALA A 11 12.87 9.77 3.58
C ALA A 11 13.06 9.30 2.13
N LEU A 12 13.91 8.31 1.91
CA LEU A 12 14.10 7.69 0.60
C LEU A 12 12.98 6.69 0.25
N ALA A 13 12.63 5.80 1.19
CA ALA A 13 11.73 4.70 0.93
C ALA A 13 10.25 5.12 0.89
N SER A 14 9.81 6.02 1.78
CA SER A 14 8.40 6.44 1.86
C SER A 14 7.86 6.97 0.52
N PRO A 15 8.50 7.95 -0.15
CA PRO A 15 7.98 8.46 -1.41
C PRO A 15 8.09 7.44 -2.56
N LEU A 16 9.01 6.48 -2.49
CA LEU A 16 9.06 5.38 -3.46
C LEU A 16 7.83 4.47 -3.33
N TYR A 17 7.54 4.00 -2.11
CA TYR A 17 6.37 3.18 -1.85
C TYR A 17 5.07 3.91 -2.17
N GLU A 18 4.95 5.19 -1.81
CA GLU A 18 3.77 6.01 -2.14
C GLU A 18 3.53 6.07 -3.65
N ARG A 19 4.58 6.26 -4.47
CA ARG A 19 4.45 6.24 -5.93
C ARG A 19 4.06 4.86 -6.47
N MET A 20 4.66 3.79 -5.95
CA MET A 20 4.33 2.42 -6.36
C MET A 20 2.88 2.08 -6.03
N ILE A 21 2.42 2.43 -4.82
CA ILE A 21 1.04 2.24 -4.38
C ILE A 21 0.09 3.05 -5.25
N ALA A 22 0.37 4.33 -5.51
CA ALA A 22 -0.49 5.17 -6.34
C ALA A 22 -0.62 4.65 -7.78
N GLN A 23 0.48 4.16 -8.38
CA GLN A 23 0.46 3.54 -9.70
C GLN A 23 -0.38 2.26 -9.71
N GLN A 24 -0.22 1.43 -8.69
CA GLN A 24 -0.97 0.19 -8.58
C GLN A 24 -2.47 0.44 -8.33
N GLN A 25 -2.81 1.42 -7.49
CA GLN A 25 -4.20 1.86 -7.28
C GLN A 25 -4.86 2.32 -8.57
N ALA A 26 -4.16 3.11 -9.39
CA ALA A 26 -4.68 3.55 -10.68
C ALA A 26 -4.92 2.38 -11.64
N LYS A 27 -4.06 1.36 -11.61
CA LYS A 27 -4.21 0.13 -12.41
C LYS A 27 -5.40 -0.69 -11.94
N VAL A 28 -5.54 -0.92 -10.64
CA VAL A 28 -6.68 -1.63 -10.02
C VAL A 28 -7.98 -0.91 -10.36
N LEU A 29 -8.04 0.42 -10.24
CA LEU A 29 -9.23 1.20 -10.59
C LEU A 29 -9.59 1.11 -12.07
N LYS A 30 -8.59 1.10 -12.96
CA LYS A 30 -8.82 0.92 -14.39
C LYS A 30 -9.48 -0.44 -14.65
N LEU A 31 -8.92 -1.52 -14.10
CA LEU A 31 -9.46 -2.88 -14.27
C LEU A 31 -10.85 -3.02 -13.64
N ALA A 32 -11.06 -2.41 -12.48
CA ALA A 32 -12.37 -2.40 -11.83
C ALA A 32 -13.46 -1.77 -12.71
N ARG A 33 -13.11 -0.69 -13.43
CA ARG A 33 -14.03 -0.02 -14.37
C ARG A 33 -14.30 -0.81 -15.64
N GLU A 34 -13.47 -1.80 -15.98
CA GLU A 34 -13.75 -2.73 -17.07
C GLU A 34 -14.89 -3.68 -16.69
N ALA A 35 -15.02 -4.04 -15.40
CA ALA A 35 -16.10 -4.86 -14.87
C ALA A 35 -17.32 -4.04 -14.39
N VAL A 36 -17.09 -2.92 -13.70
CA VAL A 36 -18.12 -2.04 -13.11
C VAL A 36 -17.85 -0.58 -13.54
N PRO A 37 -18.42 -0.11 -14.67
CA PRO A 37 -18.00 1.13 -15.33
C PRO A 37 -17.98 2.41 -14.47
N ASN A 38 -18.86 2.50 -13.47
CA ASN A 38 -19.02 3.68 -12.63
C ASN A 38 -18.39 3.54 -11.24
N ILE A 39 -17.59 2.50 -11.00
CA ILE A 39 -16.94 2.30 -9.71
C ILE A 39 -15.90 3.40 -9.42
N GLY A 40 -15.91 3.90 -8.19
CA GLY A 40 -14.98 4.88 -7.69
C GLY A 40 -13.91 4.27 -6.78
N PRO A 41 -12.93 5.08 -6.35
CA PRO A 41 -11.87 4.63 -5.45
C PRO A 41 -12.38 4.22 -4.05
N GLU A 42 -13.47 4.81 -3.57
CA GLU A 42 -14.01 4.50 -2.24
C GLU A 42 -14.74 3.15 -2.25
N GLU A 43 -15.48 2.84 -3.31
CA GLU A 43 -16.14 1.54 -3.50
C GLU A 43 -15.12 0.39 -3.54
N LEU A 44 -13.93 0.63 -4.09
CA LEU A 44 -12.83 -0.33 -4.13
C LEU A 44 -12.25 -0.70 -2.76
N ARG A 45 -12.59 0.02 -1.70
CA ARG A 45 -12.17 -0.36 -0.34
C ARG A 45 -12.93 -1.58 0.16
N ASN A 46 -14.09 -1.88 -0.43
CA ASN A 46 -14.91 -3.04 -0.14
C ASN A 46 -15.28 -3.77 -1.44
N PRO A 47 -14.30 -4.38 -2.15
CA PRO A 47 -14.54 -4.98 -3.46
C PRO A 47 -15.48 -6.18 -3.42
N HIS A 48 -15.72 -6.76 -2.24
CA HIS A 48 -16.67 -7.86 -2.02
C HIS A 48 -18.13 -7.50 -2.27
N ASP A 49 -18.47 -6.20 -2.27
CA ASP A 49 -19.82 -5.72 -2.58
C ASP A 49 -20.14 -5.78 -4.08
N PHE A 50 -19.14 -6.09 -4.92
CA PHE A 50 -19.23 -6.14 -6.39
C PHE A 50 -18.83 -7.54 -6.90
N PRO A 51 -19.79 -8.47 -7.05
CA PRO A 51 -19.53 -9.83 -7.54
C PRO A 51 -18.75 -9.87 -8.86
N GLU A 52 -18.96 -8.89 -9.74
CA GLU A 52 -18.31 -8.76 -11.04
C GLU A 52 -16.78 -8.61 -10.92
N LEU A 53 -16.29 -8.01 -9.84
CA LEU A 53 -14.84 -7.88 -9.60
C LEU A 53 -14.22 -9.23 -9.24
N LYS A 54 -14.96 -10.08 -8.53
CA LYS A 54 -14.52 -11.43 -8.16
C LYS A 54 -14.40 -12.34 -9.39
N GLU A 55 -15.21 -12.09 -10.42
CA GLU A 55 -15.15 -12.82 -11.69
C GLU A 55 -14.11 -12.27 -12.66
N HIS A 56 -13.28 -11.30 -12.24
CA HIS A 56 -12.28 -10.64 -13.07
C HIS A 56 -10.84 -11.01 -12.59
N PRO A 57 -10.22 -12.11 -13.09
CA PRO A 57 -8.97 -12.65 -12.55
C PRO A 57 -7.80 -11.67 -12.56
N THR A 58 -7.71 -10.84 -13.60
CA THR A 58 -6.67 -9.81 -13.70
C THR A 58 -6.84 -8.73 -12.63
N PHE A 59 -8.08 -8.43 -12.22
CA PHE A 59 -8.33 -7.47 -11.14
C PHE A 59 -7.89 -8.07 -9.81
N GLU A 60 -8.30 -9.30 -9.51
CA GLU A 60 -7.95 -10.00 -8.26
C GLU A 60 -6.42 -10.11 -8.08
N PHE A 61 -5.69 -10.45 -9.14
CA PHE A 61 -4.23 -10.52 -9.10
C PHE A 61 -3.59 -9.17 -8.77
N GLU A 62 -4.04 -8.10 -9.43
CA GLU A 62 -3.48 -6.76 -9.27
C GLU A 62 -3.87 -6.10 -7.94
N ASP A 63 -5.07 -6.41 -7.43
CA ASP A 63 -5.50 -6.01 -6.08
C ASP A 63 -4.66 -6.71 -5.00
N GLY A 64 -4.35 -7.99 -5.20
CA GLY A 64 -3.39 -8.72 -4.34
C GLY A 64 -2.00 -8.07 -4.31
N ILE A 65 -1.50 -7.60 -5.46
CA ILE A 65 -0.23 -6.85 -5.52
C ILE A 65 -0.34 -5.52 -4.75
N LEU A 66 -1.45 -4.80 -4.86
CA LEU A 66 -1.69 -3.58 -4.11
C LEU A 66 -1.63 -3.84 -2.60
N ALA A 67 -2.33 -4.88 -2.12
CA ALA A 67 -2.29 -5.30 -0.72
C ALA A 67 -0.88 -5.68 -0.27
N GLY A 68 -0.10 -6.33 -1.14
CA GLY A 68 1.31 -6.66 -0.89
C GLY A 68 2.20 -5.42 -0.75
N LEU A 69 2.05 -4.41 -1.61
CA LEU A 69 2.81 -3.15 -1.55
C LEU A 69 2.52 -2.36 -0.28
N ILE A 70 1.25 -2.27 0.12
CA ILE A 70 0.83 -1.60 1.36
C ILE A 70 1.43 -2.34 2.56
N SER A 71 1.33 -3.67 2.58
CA SER A 71 1.89 -4.51 3.64
C SER A 71 3.41 -4.36 3.74
N ALA A 72 4.12 -4.34 2.61
CA ALA A 72 5.56 -4.13 2.56
C ALA A 72 5.98 -2.74 3.09
N GLN A 73 5.23 -1.69 2.74
CA GLN A 73 5.47 -0.34 3.28
C GLN A 73 5.30 -0.31 4.80
N MET A 74 4.24 -0.93 5.33
CA MET A 74 4.00 -1.01 6.77
C MET A 74 5.09 -1.80 7.49
N ALA A 75 5.49 -2.95 6.94
CA ALA A 75 6.56 -3.78 7.49
C ALA A 75 7.90 -3.04 7.53
N LEU A 76 8.26 -2.34 6.45
CA LEU A 76 9.48 -1.54 6.40
C LEU A 76 9.49 -0.45 7.48
N ARG A 77 8.39 0.28 7.64
CA ARG A 77 8.26 1.33 8.67
C ARG A 77 8.38 0.75 10.08
N ALA A 78 7.75 -0.39 10.33
CA ALA A 78 7.82 -1.09 11.62
C ALA A 78 9.25 -1.58 11.92
N GLU A 79 9.93 -2.18 10.94
CA GLU A 79 11.30 -2.67 11.07
C GLU A 79 12.28 -1.54 11.37
N ILE A 80 12.17 -0.41 10.65
CA ILE A 80 13.04 0.76 10.90
C ILE A 80 12.79 1.31 12.30
N LYS A 81 11.52 1.48 12.70
CA LYS A 81 11.19 1.97 14.04
C LYS A 81 11.67 1.03 15.15
N GLY A 82 11.57 -0.30 14.94
CA GLY A 82 12.02 -1.31 15.90
C GLY A 82 13.55 -1.37 16.08
N ARG A 83 14.32 -0.88 15.10
CA ARG A 83 15.79 -0.81 15.16
C ARG A 83 16.33 0.47 15.77
N LEU A 84 15.48 1.46 16.08
CA LEU A 84 15.86 2.64 16.83
C LEU A 84 16.04 2.29 18.31
N PRO A 85 17.00 2.91 19.01
CA PRO A 85 17.12 2.75 20.45
C PRO A 85 15.82 3.21 21.14
N ALA A 86 15.38 2.50 22.17
CA ALA A 86 14.26 2.96 22.98
C ALA A 86 14.59 4.34 23.56
N ALA A 87 13.70 5.31 23.36
CA ALA A 87 13.81 6.58 24.07
C ALA A 87 13.80 6.28 25.58
N PRO A 88 14.72 6.85 26.38
CA PRO A 88 14.68 6.67 27.81
C PRO A 88 13.31 7.17 28.32
N PRO A 89 12.64 6.42 29.22
CA PRO A 89 11.38 6.89 29.78
C PRO A 89 11.62 8.19 30.55
N GLY A 90 11.03 9.31 30.07
CA GLY A 90 10.98 10.59 30.77
C GLY A 90 11.99 11.66 30.34
N ALA A 91 12.15 11.90 29.03
CA ALA A 91 12.72 13.15 28.51
C ALA A 91 11.63 14.19 28.23
#